data_AF-A0A081DGQ1-F1
#
_entry.id   AF-A0A081DGQ1-F1
#
_cell.length_a   1.000
_cell.length_b   1.000
_cell.length_c   1.000
_cell.angle_alpha   90.00
_cell.angle_beta   90.00
_cell.angle_gamma   90.00
#
_symmetry.space_group_name_H-M   'P 1'
#
loop_
_entity.id
_entity.type
_entity.pdbx_description
1 polymer ?
#
loop_
_entity_poly.entity_id
_entity_poly.type
_entity_poly.pdbx_seq_one_letter_code
_entity_poly.pdbx_strand_id
1 'polypeptide(L)'
;MKNLLLLSLILLISLTATSQIINVPDPLFKAQLLTYGNVHDGPVTFHSANVIDIDSNGDGEIQVSEAQNVYGITINDDAILDITGIELFPNLNTLSIASAGVTSISLDNLLNLREVYLNCPNASVLSMNNVNNLLSLKSYCNLSTFNVSQFPLLNTLILAGNNLTSIDFSSNPLLRYITLSHSPLSSVIFDNNPDLIELQIGNTLLTEIDLSRASMNMYAHRYDLRNNPNLTYINAKNGLAGMVFFSEVPGEIVKVCVDEGVDYNFTANLYNGNPNVVVSTYCSFLVLAISTKYRGIFLWM
;
A
#
# COMPACT_ATOMS: atom_id res chain seq x y z
N MET A 1 45.24 43.94 20.81
CA MET A 1 45.83 42.68 20.30
C MET A 1 45.30 41.42 21.00
N LYS A 2 45.11 41.41 22.34
CA LYS A 2 44.54 40.23 23.05
C LYS A 2 43.10 39.85 22.63
N ASN A 3 42.24 40.82 22.30
CA ASN A 3 40.87 40.54 21.86
C ASN A 3 40.75 40.08 20.39
N LEU A 4 41.76 40.36 19.55
CA LEU A 4 41.79 39.86 18.16
C LEU A 4 42.21 38.38 18.10
N LEU A 5 43.11 37.97 19.00
CA LEU A 5 43.56 36.57 19.13
C LEU A 5 42.45 35.64 19.67
N LEU A 6 41.57 36.17 20.53
CA LEU A 6 40.43 35.40 21.07
C LEU A 6 39.33 35.22 20.01
N LEU A 7 39.08 36.22 19.16
CA LEU A 7 38.15 36.10 18.03
C LEU A 7 38.67 35.14 16.96
N SER A 8 39.98 35.15 16.67
CA SER A 8 40.57 34.17 15.75
C SER A 8 40.56 32.75 16.30
N LEU A 9 40.70 32.57 17.63
CA LEU A 9 40.68 31.23 18.24
C LEU A 9 39.27 30.61 18.25
N ILE A 10 38.22 31.42 18.43
CA ILE A 10 36.82 30.96 18.32
C ILE A 10 36.45 30.68 16.86
N LEU A 11 36.99 31.45 15.90
CA LEU A 11 36.79 31.21 14.46
C LEU A 11 37.54 29.98 13.93
N LEU A 12 38.66 29.59 14.56
CA LEU A 12 39.39 28.36 14.23
C LEU A 12 38.75 27.08 14.81
N ILE A 13 37.98 27.18 15.90
CA ILE A 13 37.24 26.03 16.47
C ILE A 13 35.93 25.77 15.68
N SER A 14 35.40 26.77 14.96
CA SER A 14 34.25 26.58 14.07
C SER A 14 34.57 25.96 12.70
N LEU A 15 35.83 25.59 12.42
CA LEU A 15 36.25 25.05 11.12
C LEU A 15 36.31 23.52 11.04
N THR A 16 35.92 22.80 12.10
CA THR A 16 35.62 21.36 12.03
C THR A 16 34.14 21.14 12.33
N ALA A 17 33.27 21.64 11.46
CA ALA A 17 31.90 21.16 11.41
C ALA A 17 31.94 19.73 10.84
N THR A 18 32.23 18.75 11.69
CA THR A 18 31.99 17.35 11.34
C THR A 18 30.49 17.21 11.17
N SER A 19 30.03 16.88 9.97
CA SER A 19 28.61 16.59 9.76
C SER A 19 28.19 15.48 10.73
N GLN A 20 26.99 15.59 11.29
CA GLN A 20 26.46 14.60 12.23
C GLN A 20 26.43 13.22 11.56
N ILE A 21 26.94 12.19 12.24
CA ILE A 21 26.93 10.80 11.75
C ILE A 21 25.55 10.19 12.03
N ILE A 22 25.02 9.45 11.05
CA ILE A 22 23.80 8.64 11.17
C ILE A 22 24.13 7.37 11.95
N ASN A 23 23.34 7.11 13.00
CA ASN A 23 23.47 5.87 13.75
C ASN A 23 22.74 4.74 13.02
N VAL A 24 23.49 3.77 12.51
CA VAL A 24 22.98 2.54 11.89
C VAL A 24 23.43 1.35 12.75
N PRO A 25 22.59 0.85 13.69
CA PRO A 25 23.02 -0.14 14.68
C PRO A 25 23.35 -1.51 14.10
N ASP A 26 22.65 -1.93 13.04
CA ASP A 26 22.90 -3.19 12.36
C ASP A 26 24.12 -3.05 11.42
N PRO A 27 25.22 -3.77 11.70
CA PRO A 27 26.44 -3.62 10.91
C PRO A 27 26.30 -4.14 9.48
N LEU A 28 25.40 -5.10 9.23
CA LEU A 28 25.12 -5.59 7.88
C LEU A 28 24.29 -4.58 7.10
N PHE A 29 23.33 -3.92 7.75
CA PHE A 29 22.60 -2.82 7.13
C PHE A 29 23.55 -1.66 6.79
N LYS A 30 24.43 -1.26 7.71
CA LYS A 30 25.45 -0.22 7.44
C LYS A 30 26.35 -0.63 6.27
N ALA A 31 26.86 -1.87 6.27
CA ALA A 31 27.71 -2.36 5.18
C ALA A 31 26.98 -2.38 3.83
N GLN A 32 25.68 -2.70 3.81
CA GLN A 32 24.87 -2.70 2.59
C GLN A 32 24.67 -1.28 2.04
N LEU A 33 24.42 -0.29 2.90
CA LEU A 33 24.34 1.13 2.51
C LEU A 33 25.67 1.61 1.90
N LEU A 34 26.81 1.24 2.49
CA LEU A 34 28.14 1.59 2.00
C LEU A 34 28.54 0.83 0.72
N THR A 35 27.79 -0.21 0.33
CA THR A 35 28.10 -0.98 -0.89
C THR A 35 27.50 -0.29 -2.11
N TYR A 36 28.38 0.07 -3.06
CA TYR A 36 27.97 0.61 -4.35
C TYR A 36 26.98 -0.33 -5.06
N GLY A 37 25.86 0.22 -5.54
CA GLY A 37 24.78 -0.52 -6.20
C GLY A 37 23.44 -0.42 -5.48
N ASN A 38 23.45 -0.09 -4.18
CA ASN A 38 22.26 -0.15 -3.33
C ASN A 38 21.63 1.20 -3.04
N VAL A 39 22.29 2.31 -3.38
CA VAL A 39 21.87 3.68 -3.07
C VAL A 39 21.82 4.50 -4.36
N HIS A 40 20.79 5.34 -4.49
CA HIS A 40 20.51 6.10 -5.71
C HIS A 40 20.28 7.60 -5.45
N ASP A 41 20.68 8.44 -6.40
CA ASP A 41 20.49 9.91 -6.39
C ASP A 41 19.12 10.40 -6.89
N GLY A 42 18.25 9.47 -7.28
CA GLY A 42 16.90 9.79 -7.75
C GLY A 42 15.91 8.64 -7.48
N PRO A 43 14.62 8.84 -7.81
CA PRO A 43 13.63 7.79 -7.73
C PRO A 43 13.95 6.66 -8.73
N VAL A 44 14.02 5.42 -8.25
CA VAL A 44 14.42 4.25 -9.05
C VAL A 44 13.42 3.96 -10.17
N THR A 45 12.16 4.39 -10.01
CA THR A 45 11.04 4.03 -10.89
C THR A 45 11.00 4.77 -12.22
N PHE A 46 11.80 5.84 -12.37
CA PHE A 46 11.95 6.57 -13.62
C PHE A 46 13.14 6.15 -14.49
N HIS A 47 13.87 5.08 -14.15
CA HIS A 47 15.07 4.64 -14.88
C HIS A 47 16.13 5.74 -15.08
N SER A 48 16.06 6.82 -14.30
CA SER A 48 16.91 8.01 -14.44
C SER A 48 17.77 8.26 -13.20
N ALA A 49 17.70 7.37 -12.21
CA ALA A 49 18.48 7.47 -10.99
C ALA A 49 19.82 6.77 -11.18
N ASN A 50 20.91 7.49 -10.91
CA ASN A 50 22.24 6.91 -10.89
C ASN A 50 22.45 6.21 -9.57
N VAL A 51 23.21 5.12 -9.61
CA VAL A 51 23.81 4.55 -8.40
C VAL A 51 24.86 5.54 -7.91
N ILE A 52 24.88 5.79 -6.60
CA ILE A 52 25.88 6.63 -5.95
C ILE A 52 26.64 5.87 -4.88
N ASP A 53 27.85 6.33 -4.61
CA ASP A 53 28.56 5.99 -3.38
C ASP A 53 28.07 6.92 -2.27
N ILE A 54 27.52 6.36 -1.20
CA ILE A 54 27.00 7.16 -0.09
C ILE A 54 28.14 7.76 0.73
N ASP A 55 29.25 7.03 0.90
CA ASP A 55 30.44 7.48 1.63
C ASP A 55 31.32 8.29 0.69
N SER A 56 30.84 9.49 0.37
CA SER A 56 31.45 10.38 -0.61
C SER A 56 32.79 10.93 -0.13
N ASN A 57 33.06 10.91 1.18
CA ASN A 57 34.30 11.39 1.77
C ASN A 57 35.32 10.26 2.10
N GLY A 58 34.90 9.00 2.04
CA GLY A 58 35.73 7.80 2.23
C GLY A 58 36.15 7.56 3.68
N ASP A 59 35.38 8.04 4.67
CA ASP A 59 35.70 7.90 6.10
C ASP A 59 35.08 6.66 6.76
N GLY A 60 34.27 5.89 6.03
CA GLY A 60 33.60 4.67 6.50
C GLY A 60 32.37 4.93 7.39
N GLU A 61 31.94 6.18 7.52
CA GLU A 61 30.73 6.60 8.22
C GLU A 61 29.73 7.19 7.23
N ILE A 62 28.45 7.25 7.65
CA ILE A 62 27.40 7.89 6.86
C ILE A 62 27.04 9.18 7.58
N GLN A 63 27.31 10.32 6.97
CA GLN A 63 26.93 11.61 7.53
C GLN A 63 25.56 12.09 7.05
N VAL A 64 24.92 12.96 7.83
CA VAL A 64 23.63 13.58 7.46
C VAL A 64 23.72 14.31 6.11
N SER A 65 24.84 14.95 5.79
CA SER A 65 25.07 15.57 4.48
C SER A 65 25.10 14.58 3.33
N GLU A 66 25.54 13.34 3.58
CA GLU A 66 25.57 12.28 2.56
C GLU A 66 24.18 11.69 2.35
N ALA A 67 23.45 11.43 3.44
CA ALA A 67 22.07 10.96 3.38
C ALA A 67 21.10 11.95 2.72
N GLN A 68 21.42 13.25 2.71
CA GLN A 68 20.66 14.25 1.95
C GLN A 68 20.72 14.02 0.43
N ASN A 69 21.74 13.34 -0.09
CA ASN A 69 21.86 13.05 -1.52
C ASN A 69 21.18 11.74 -1.93
N VAL A 70 20.58 11.03 -0.97
CA VAL A 70 19.97 9.71 -1.20
C VAL A 70 18.47 9.84 -1.41
N TYR A 71 18.01 9.34 -2.56
CA TYR A 71 16.61 9.31 -2.95
C TYR A 71 16.08 7.89 -3.13
N GLY A 72 16.96 6.90 -3.29
CA GLY A 72 16.59 5.48 -3.40
C GLY A 72 17.49 4.59 -2.57
N ILE A 73 16.90 3.62 -1.86
CA ILE A 73 17.64 2.57 -1.14
C ILE A 73 17.08 1.20 -1.51
N THR A 74 17.97 0.26 -1.82
CA THR A 74 17.68 -1.15 -2.04
C THR A 74 18.39 -2.01 -1.00
N ILE A 75 17.63 -2.76 -0.22
CA ILE A 75 18.11 -3.74 0.74
C ILE A 75 17.75 -5.13 0.20
N ASN A 76 18.73 -6.01 0.12
CA ASN A 76 18.59 -7.38 -0.36
C ASN A 76 19.58 -8.28 0.39
N ASP A 77 19.26 -8.56 1.65
CA ASP A 77 20.05 -9.43 2.51
C ASP A 77 19.16 -9.99 3.63
N ASP A 78 19.05 -11.32 3.68
CA ASP A 78 18.27 -12.03 4.70
C ASP A 78 18.93 -11.98 6.09
N ALA A 79 20.20 -11.60 6.18
CA ALA A 79 20.92 -11.49 7.44
C ALA A 79 20.73 -10.13 8.13
N ILE A 80 20.18 -9.12 7.45
CA ILE A 80 19.81 -7.84 8.07
C ILE A 80 18.59 -8.03 8.96
N LEU A 81 18.70 -7.61 10.21
CA LEU A 81 17.66 -7.78 11.22
C LEU A 81 17.01 -6.45 11.62
N ASP A 82 17.77 -5.36 11.55
CA ASP A 82 17.34 -4.04 11.98
C ASP A 82 17.71 -2.97 10.93
N ILE A 83 16.71 -2.17 10.54
CA ILE A 83 16.85 -1.08 9.56
C ILE A 83 16.84 0.31 10.23
N THR A 84 16.98 0.36 11.56
CA THR A 84 17.07 1.62 12.31
C THR A 84 18.15 2.52 11.72
N GLY A 85 17.82 3.80 11.55
CA GLY A 85 18.63 4.78 10.84
C GLY A 85 18.07 5.12 9.46
N ILE A 86 17.15 4.30 8.90
CA ILE A 86 16.48 4.59 7.62
C ILE A 86 15.65 5.88 7.68
N GLU A 87 15.13 6.24 8.85
CA GLU A 87 14.37 7.47 9.10
C GLU A 87 15.23 8.74 8.99
N LEU A 88 16.56 8.61 8.98
CA LEU A 88 17.52 9.71 8.87
C LEU A 88 17.90 10.05 7.42
N PHE A 89 17.17 9.51 6.44
CA PHE A 89 17.30 9.81 5.01
C PHE A 89 16.18 10.76 4.54
N PRO A 90 16.36 12.08 4.67
CA PRO A 90 15.25 13.04 4.55
C PRO A 90 14.67 13.15 3.14
N ASN A 91 15.44 12.80 2.11
CA ASN A 91 15.03 12.86 0.70
C ASN A 91 14.66 11.49 0.12
N LEU A 92 14.60 10.46 0.96
CA LEU A 92 14.28 9.10 0.52
C LEU A 92 12.90 9.08 -0.14
N ASN A 93 12.90 8.66 -1.40
CA ASN A 93 11.74 8.66 -2.28
C ASN A 93 11.28 7.25 -2.63
N THR A 94 12.24 6.35 -2.87
CA THR A 94 11.99 4.95 -3.19
C THR A 94 12.71 4.04 -2.20
N LEU A 95 12.01 3.06 -1.65
CA LEU A 95 12.59 2.06 -0.76
C LEU A 95 12.19 0.66 -1.22
N SER A 96 13.19 -0.20 -1.43
CA SER A 96 13.00 -1.62 -1.70
C SER A 96 13.70 -2.43 -0.62
N ILE A 97 12.97 -3.33 0.05
CA ILE A 97 13.51 -4.25 1.04
C ILE A 97 13.15 -5.67 0.64
N ALA A 98 14.15 -6.52 0.43
CA ALA A 98 14.03 -7.96 0.33
C ALA A 98 14.88 -8.57 1.44
N SER A 99 14.22 -9.01 2.52
CA SER A 99 14.92 -9.60 3.67
C SER A 99 13.96 -10.47 4.47
N ALA A 100 14.36 -11.72 4.68
CA ALA A 100 13.71 -12.62 5.62
C ALA A 100 14.13 -12.38 7.08
N GLY A 101 15.18 -11.60 7.34
CA GLY A 101 15.68 -11.35 8.69
C GLY A 101 14.87 -10.31 9.48
N VAL A 102 14.33 -9.32 8.78
CA VAL A 102 13.57 -8.23 9.40
C VAL A 102 12.18 -8.72 9.86
N THR A 103 11.87 -8.48 11.14
CA THR A 103 10.59 -8.87 11.77
C THR A 103 9.66 -7.68 12.04
N SER A 104 10.20 -6.46 12.05
CA SER A 104 9.46 -5.21 12.20
C SER A 104 10.09 -4.11 11.37
N ILE A 105 9.26 -3.31 10.72
CA ILE A 105 9.68 -2.20 9.86
C ILE A 105 8.99 -0.92 10.34
N SER A 106 9.78 0.12 10.56
CA SER A 106 9.27 1.48 10.81
C SER A 106 9.77 2.40 9.71
N LEU A 107 8.83 3.03 9.00
CA LEU A 107 9.07 4.02 7.95
C LEU A 107 8.46 5.37 8.32
N ASP A 108 8.27 5.60 9.62
CA ASP A 108 7.63 6.79 10.15
C ASP A 108 8.41 8.06 9.77
N ASN A 109 7.68 9.13 9.47
CA ASN A 109 8.20 10.47 9.13
C ASN A 109 9.05 10.55 7.86
N LEU A 110 9.06 9.52 7.02
CA LEU A 110 9.65 9.59 5.67
C LEU A 110 8.71 10.37 4.72
N LEU A 111 8.64 11.69 4.92
CA LEU A 111 7.66 12.57 4.25
C LEU A 111 7.78 12.58 2.72
N ASN A 112 8.96 12.26 2.18
CA ASN A 112 9.23 12.28 0.73
C ASN A 112 9.06 10.92 0.06
N LEU A 113 8.72 9.87 0.83
CA LEU A 113 8.57 8.52 0.32
C LEU A 113 7.34 8.43 -0.58
N ARG A 114 7.57 7.97 -1.81
CA ARG A 114 6.52 7.81 -2.84
C ARG A 114 6.28 6.35 -3.16
N GLU A 115 7.32 5.53 -3.11
CA GLU A 115 7.25 4.15 -3.58
C GLU A 115 7.96 3.21 -2.64
N VAL A 116 7.24 2.18 -2.20
CA VAL A 116 7.75 1.18 -1.25
C VAL A 116 7.47 -0.21 -1.78
N TYR A 117 8.52 -1.03 -1.82
CA TYR A 117 8.46 -2.45 -2.10
C TYR A 117 9.06 -3.24 -0.93
N LEU A 118 8.25 -4.08 -0.30
CA LEU A 118 8.66 -4.93 0.81
C LEU A 118 8.42 -6.39 0.44
N ASN A 119 9.48 -7.18 0.45
CA ASN A 119 9.45 -8.64 0.44
C ASN A 119 10.09 -9.11 1.74
N CYS A 120 9.26 -9.19 2.78
CA CYS A 120 9.69 -9.43 4.14
C CYS A 120 8.80 -10.47 4.82
N PRO A 121 8.92 -11.76 4.44
CA PRO A 121 7.96 -12.80 4.82
C PRO A 121 7.82 -12.99 6.34
N ASN A 122 8.81 -12.57 7.12
CA ASN A 122 8.81 -12.67 8.59
C ASN A 122 8.40 -11.37 9.30
N ALA A 123 8.22 -10.27 8.57
CA ALA A 123 7.78 -9.02 9.17
C ALA A 123 6.27 -9.01 9.41
N SER A 124 5.88 -8.84 10.67
CA SER A 124 4.46 -8.79 11.09
C SER A 124 4.01 -7.40 11.52
N VAL A 125 4.97 -6.50 11.77
CA VAL A 125 4.74 -5.12 12.19
C VAL A 125 5.31 -4.18 11.13
N LEU A 126 4.44 -3.34 10.56
CA LEU A 126 4.80 -2.26 9.65
C LEU A 126 4.17 -0.96 10.14
N SER A 127 5.01 0.02 10.48
CA SER A 127 4.59 1.38 10.81
C SER A 127 4.99 2.35 9.70
N MET A 128 4.07 3.24 9.31
CA MET A 128 4.27 4.21 8.23
C MET A 128 3.57 5.54 8.56
N ASN A 129 3.71 6.02 9.79
CA ASN A 129 3.10 7.27 10.24
C ASN A 129 3.69 8.47 9.51
N ASN A 130 2.85 9.44 9.13
CA ASN A 130 3.24 10.66 8.42
C ASN A 130 3.86 10.42 7.02
N VAL A 131 3.58 9.29 6.36
CA VAL A 131 4.07 9.01 4.99
C VAL A 131 2.99 9.40 3.95
N ASN A 132 2.55 10.65 3.97
CA ASN A 132 1.37 11.12 3.25
C ASN A 132 1.54 11.28 1.72
N ASN A 133 2.77 11.25 1.22
CA ASN A 133 3.10 11.37 -0.22
C ASN A 133 3.21 10.02 -0.94
N LEU A 134 2.85 8.92 -0.28
CA LEU A 134 2.94 7.57 -0.83
C LEU A 134 1.99 7.39 -2.03
N LEU A 135 2.54 6.98 -3.16
CA LEU A 135 1.83 6.72 -4.41
C LEU A 135 1.68 5.22 -4.68
N SER A 136 2.67 4.41 -4.28
CA SER A 136 2.68 2.97 -4.51
C SER A 136 3.24 2.23 -3.30
N LEU A 137 2.48 1.23 -2.83
CA LEU A 137 2.93 0.30 -1.81
C LEU A 137 2.74 -1.13 -2.28
N LYS A 138 3.81 -1.91 -2.23
CA LYS A 138 3.80 -3.35 -2.46
C LYS A 138 4.42 -4.02 -1.24
N SER A 139 3.67 -4.88 -0.56
CA SER A 139 4.13 -5.56 0.66
C SER A 139 3.74 -7.04 0.64
N TYR A 140 4.75 -7.90 0.58
CA TYR A 140 4.68 -9.35 0.67
C TYR A 140 5.29 -9.80 2.00
N CYS A 141 4.64 -9.41 3.09
CA CYS A 141 5.10 -9.69 4.44
C CYS A 141 4.02 -10.51 5.17
N ASN A 142 3.99 -10.50 6.49
CA ASN A 142 3.01 -11.26 7.27
C ASN A 142 2.09 -10.34 8.10
N LEU A 143 1.57 -9.28 7.46
CA LEU A 143 0.76 -8.28 8.12
C LEU A 143 -0.61 -8.85 8.49
N SER A 144 -0.99 -8.76 9.76
CA SER A 144 -2.35 -9.13 10.22
C SER A 144 -3.30 -7.94 10.25
N THR A 145 -2.76 -6.73 10.27
CA THR A 145 -3.50 -5.45 10.21
C THR A 145 -2.69 -4.45 9.42
N PHE A 146 -3.36 -3.61 8.63
CA PHE A 146 -2.71 -2.48 7.97
C PHE A 146 -3.72 -1.35 7.74
N ASN A 147 -3.38 -0.13 8.17
CA ASN A 147 -4.24 1.04 7.99
C ASN A 147 -3.73 1.90 6.84
N VAL A 148 -4.53 1.98 5.77
CA VAL A 148 -4.23 2.77 4.57
C VAL A 148 -4.76 4.20 4.62
N SER A 149 -5.48 4.59 5.68
CA SER A 149 -6.19 5.88 5.72
C SER A 149 -5.30 7.11 5.65
N GLN A 150 -4.03 6.95 5.97
CA GLN A 150 -3.01 8.00 5.93
C GLN A 150 -2.40 8.25 4.54
N PHE A 151 -2.80 7.49 3.51
CA PHE A 151 -2.23 7.59 2.16
C PHE A 151 -3.25 8.13 1.13
N PRO A 152 -3.62 9.43 1.20
CA PRO A 152 -4.64 10.00 0.31
C PRO A 152 -4.23 10.03 -1.18
N LEU A 153 -2.92 9.97 -1.46
CA LEU A 153 -2.37 9.96 -2.81
C LEU A 153 -2.09 8.54 -3.36
N LEU A 154 -2.42 7.50 -2.59
CA LEU A 154 -2.12 6.12 -2.96
C LEU A 154 -2.86 5.73 -4.24
N ASN A 155 -2.10 5.27 -5.22
CA ASN A 155 -2.61 4.89 -6.53
C ASN A 155 -2.54 3.37 -6.76
N THR A 156 -1.46 2.75 -6.30
CA THR A 156 -1.23 1.30 -6.43
C THR A 156 -1.00 0.67 -5.06
N LEU A 157 -1.72 -0.40 -4.77
CA LEU A 157 -1.58 -1.16 -3.53
C LEU A 157 -1.56 -2.65 -3.80
N ILE A 158 -0.48 -3.32 -3.38
CA ILE A 158 -0.36 -4.78 -3.41
C ILE A 158 -0.06 -5.27 -2.00
N LEU A 159 -1.01 -5.98 -1.40
CA LEU A 159 -0.89 -6.63 -0.09
C LEU A 159 -1.21 -8.14 -0.20
N ALA A 160 -0.99 -8.73 -1.37
CA ALA A 160 -1.24 -10.15 -1.60
C ALA A 160 -0.42 -11.04 -0.65
N GLY A 161 -1.02 -12.12 -0.14
CA GLY A 161 -0.34 -13.08 0.72
C GLY A 161 -0.10 -12.63 2.16
N ASN A 162 -0.66 -11.50 2.59
CA ASN A 162 -0.67 -11.11 4.00
C ASN A 162 -1.82 -11.83 4.76
N ASN A 163 -1.90 -11.64 6.08
CA ASN A 163 -2.90 -12.26 6.95
C ASN A 163 -4.03 -11.29 7.33
N LEU A 164 -4.40 -10.38 6.42
CA LEU A 164 -5.42 -9.35 6.66
C LEU A 164 -6.83 -9.95 6.69
N THR A 165 -7.64 -9.54 7.66
CA THR A 165 -9.06 -9.94 7.78
C THR A 165 -10.03 -8.87 7.32
N SER A 166 -9.61 -7.59 7.34
CA SER A 166 -10.38 -6.49 6.77
C SER A 166 -9.47 -5.36 6.29
N ILE A 167 -9.98 -4.54 5.36
CA ILE A 167 -9.33 -3.31 4.92
C ILE A 167 -10.38 -2.28 4.46
N ASP A 168 -10.13 -1.01 4.74
CA ASP A 168 -11.03 0.10 4.44
C ASP A 168 -10.31 1.11 3.53
N PHE A 169 -10.86 1.34 2.33
CA PHE A 169 -10.31 2.24 1.33
C PHE A 169 -11.01 3.61 1.25
N SER A 170 -11.89 3.93 2.20
CA SER A 170 -12.70 5.16 2.17
C SER A 170 -11.87 6.46 2.14
N SER A 171 -10.62 6.40 2.61
CA SER A 171 -9.69 7.54 2.62
C SER A 171 -8.71 7.56 1.44
N ASN A 172 -8.87 6.69 0.44
CA ASN A 172 -7.93 6.52 -0.67
C ASN A 172 -8.61 6.75 -2.05
N PRO A 173 -9.04 7.99 -2.35
CA PRO A 173 -9.86 8.28 -3.53
C PRO A 173 -9.16 8.10 -4.87
N LEU A 174 -7.82 8.05 -4.87
CA LEU A 174 -6.99 7.96 -6.08
C LEU A 174 -6.50 6.54 -6.39
N LEU A 175 -6.96 5.53 -5.64
CA LEU A 175 -6.61 4.12 -5.88
C LEU A 175 -7.10 3.67 -7.26
N ARG A 176 -6.21 3.03 -8.03
CA ARG A 176 -6.48 2.47 -9.36
C ARG A 176 -6.22 0.98 -9.42
N TYR A 177 -5.20 0.50 -8.74
CA TYR A 177 -4.74 -0.89 -8.84
C TYR A 177 -4.62 -1.49 -7.45
N ILE A 178 -5.43 -2.52 -7.16
CA ILE A 178 -5.46 -3.18 -5.87
C ILE A 178 -5.27 -4.68 -6.05
N THR A 179 -4.33 -5.27 -5.31
CA THR A 179 -4.16 -6.71 -5.19
C THR A 179 -4.15 -7.11 -3.72
N LEU A 180 -5.13 -7.89 -3.31
CA LEU A 180 -5.36 -8.40 -1.95
C LEU A 180 -5.50 -9.94 -1.90
N SER A 181 -5.24 -10.61 -3.01
CA SER A 181 -5.44 -12.06 -3.13
C SER A 181 -4.61 -12.85 -2.12
N HIS A 182 -5.12 -14.02 -1.72
CA HIS A 182 -4.49 -14.91 -0.73
C HIS A 182 -4.36 -14.29 0.68
N SER A 183 -5.40 -13.60 1.11
CA SER A 183 -5.55 -13.11 2.48
C SER A 183 -6.91 -13.55 3.03
N PRO A 184 -7.05 -13.85 4.33
CA PRO A 184 -8.31 -14.28 4.94
C PRO A 184 -9.30 -13.13 5.14
N LEU A 185 -9.44 -12.25 4.13
CA LEU A 185 -10.32 -11.09 4.15
C LEU A 185 -11.78 -11.52 4.21
N SER A 186 -12.50 -11.05 5.21
CA SER A 186 -13.95 -11.21 5.35
C SER A 186 -14.72 -9.92 5.08
N SER A 187 -14.03 -8.77 5.03
CA SER A 187 -14.63 -7.47 4.71
C SER A 187 -13.65 -6.57 3.97
N VAL A 188 -14.12 -5.93 2.91
CA VAL A 188 -13.41 -4.84 2.22
C VAL A 188 -14.39 -3.72 1.97
N ILE A 189 -14.01 -2.49 2.31
CA ILE A 189 -14.87 -1.32 2.19
C ILE A 189 -14.37 -0.43 1.06
N PHE A 190 -15.26 -0.15 0.12
CA PHE A 190 -15.09 0.87 -0.91
C PHE A 190 -16.16 1.94 -0.70
N ASP A 191 -15.75 3.09 -0.17
CA ASP A 191 -16.64 4.25 0.01
C ASP A 191 -15.89 5.51 -0.43
N ASN A 192 -15.92 5.78 -1.74
CA ASN A 192 -15.19 6.84 -2.46
C ASN A 192 -13.91 6.36 -3.17
N ASN A 193 -14.01 5.36 -4.04
CA ASN A 193 -12.90 4.90 -4.90
C ASN A 193 -13.28 4.98 -6.39
N PRO A 194 -13.69 6.17 -6.90
CA PRO A 194 -14.25 6.31 -8.23
C PRO A 194 -13.25 5.98 -9.34
N ASP A 195 -11.95 6.00 -9.02
CA ASP A 195 -10.88 5.78 -9.97
C ASP A 195 -10.35 4.35 -10.05
N LEU A 196 -10.90 3.41 -9.27
CA LEU A 196 -10.46 2.01 -9.30
C LEU A 196 -10.53 1.48 -10.75
N ILE A 197 -9.51 0.75 -11.21
CA ILE A 197 -9.40 0.16 -12.55
C ILE A 197 -9.27 -1.36 -12.45
N GLU A 198 -8.42 -1.83 -11.54
CA GLU A 198 -8.14 -3.24 -11.35
C GLU A 198 -8.25 -3.63 -9.88
N LEU A 199 -9.00 -4.70 -9.62
CA LEU A 199 -9.12 -5.31 -8.30
C LEU A 199 -8.89 -6.81 -8.41
N GLN A 200 -7.84 -7.29 -7.76
CA GLN A 200 -7.58 -8.71 -7.58
C GLN A 200 -7.78 -9.07 -6.11
N ILE A 201 -8.83 -9.83 -5.82
CA ILE A 201 -9.19 -10.24 -4.46
C ILE A 201 -9.66 -11.70 -4.44
N GLY A 202 -8.91 -12.56 -5.10
CA GLY A 202 -9.16 -13.99 -5.14
C GLY A 202 -8.58 -14.74 -3.92
N ASN A 203 -9.10 -15.92 -3.63
CA ASN A 203 -8.68 -16.75 -2.49
C ASN A 203 -8.80 -16.01 -1.14
N THR A 204 -10.00 -15.51 -0.84
CA THR A 204 -10.35 -14.83 0.42
C THR A 204 -11.58 -15.45 1.08
N LEU A 205 -12.07 -14.85 2.16
CA LEU A 205 -13.22 -15.32 2.94
C LEU A 205 -14.46 -14.41 2.78
N LEU A 206 -14.49 -13.56 1.75
CA LEU A 206 -15.58 -12.62 1.51
C LEU A 206 -16.92 -13.35 1.32
N THR A 207 -17.96 -12.84 1.99
CA THR A 207 -19.36 -13.26 1.77
C THR A 207 -20.11 -12.31 0.85
N GLU A 208 -19.69 -11.05 0.82
CA GLU A 208 -20.23 -10.00 -0.01
C GLU A 208 -19.13 -9.01 -0.43
N ILE A 209 -19.37 -8.29 -1.52
CA ILE A 209 -18.54 -7.17 -1.94
C ILE A 209 -19.43 -6.05 -2.52
N ASP A 210 -19.26 -4.84 -2.01
CA ASP A 210 -19.94 -3.65 -2.53
C ASP A 210 -18.98 -2.79 -3.34
N LEU A 211 -19.28 -2.64 -4.63
CA LEU A 211 -18.51 -1.88 -5.61
C LEU A 211 -19.31 -0.70 -6.16
N SER A 212 -20.48 -0.39 -5.59
CA SER A 212 -21.35 0.71 -6.05
C SER A 212 -20.71 2.09 -5.95
N ARG A 213 -19.66 2.23 -5.13
CA ARG A 213 -18.85 3.46 -4.95
C ARG A 213 -17.40 3.28 -5.42
N ALA A 214 -17.16 2.27 -6.25
CA ALA A 214 -15.89 2.02 -6.91
C ALA A 214 -16.05 2.13 -8.44
N SER A 215 -14.97 2.48 -9.15
CA SER A 215 -14.90 2.39 -10.62
C SER A 215 -16.02 3.16 -11.33
N MET A 216 -16.11 4.46 -11.07
CA MET A 216 -17.15 5.36 -11.59
C MET A 216 -16.66 6.19 -12.80
N ASN A 217 -15.49 5.88 -13.34
CA ASN A 217 -14.89 6.52 -14.50
C ASN A 217 -15.00 5.64 -15.77
N MET A 218 -14.89 6.22 -16.97
CA MET A 218 -15.23 5.53 -18.24
C MET A 218 -14.16 4.55 -18.77
N TYR A 219 -13.37 3.94 -17.88
CA TYR A 219 -12.35 2.95 -18.25
C TYR A 219 -12.90 1.51 -18.19
N ALA A 220 -12.19 0.56 -18.80
CA ALA A 220 -12.51 -0.85 -18.62
C ALA A 220 -11.98 -1.33 -17.26
N HIS A 221 -12.87 -1.86 -16.43
CA HIS A 221 -12.53 -2.32 -15.09
C HIS A 221 -12.37 -3.83 -15.05
N ARG A 222 -11.32 -4.32 -14.41
CA ARG A 222 -11.01 -5.75 -14.34
C ARG A 222 -11.01 -6.23 -12.91
N TYR A 223 -11.96 -7.11 -12.60
CA TYR A 223 -12.10 -7.69 -11.28
C TYR A 223 -11.85 -9.18 -11.31
N ASP A 224 -10.93 -9.63 -10.47
CA ASP A 224 -10.62 -11.03 -10.26
C ASP A 224 -11.07 -11.43 -8.86
N LEU A 225 -12.18 -12.16 -8.80
CA LEU A 225 -12.79 -12.65 -7.57
C LEU A 225 -12.56 -14.15 -7.39
N ARG A 226 -11.71 -14.82 -8.17
CA ARG A 226 -11.62 -16.29 -8.19
C ARG A 226 -11.44 -16.91 -6.81
N ASN A 227 -11.92 -18.14 -6.64
CA ASN A 227 -11.74 -18.93 -5.41
C ASN A 227 -12.22 -18.23 -4.12
N ASN A 228 -13.33 -17.50 -4.17
CA ASN A 228 -14.06 -17.01 -3.00
C ASN A 228 -15.33 -17.87 -2.80
N PRO A 229 -15.23 -19.08 -2.21
CA PRO A 229 -16.35 -20.02 -2.15
C PRO A 229 -17.53 -19.53 -1.30
N ASN A 230 -17.28 -18.60 -0.37
CA ASN A 230 -18.30 -18.05 0.53
C ASN A 230 -19.04 -16.84 -0.06
N LEU A 231 -18.62 -16.34 -1.22
CA LEU A 231 -19.19 -15.14 -1.82
C LEU A 231 -20.61 -15.44 -2.32
N THR A 232 -21.58 -14.67 -1.84
CA THR A 232 -23.01 -14.83 -2.19
C THR A 232 -23.63 -13.57 -2.78
N TYR A 233 -22.98 -12.42 -2.63
CA TYR A 233 -23.50 -11.13 -3.09
C TYR A 233 -22.40 -10.22 -3.66
N ILE A 234 -22.68 -9.62 -4.82
CA ILE A 234 -21.85 -8.60 -5.45
C ILE A 234 -22.75 -7.42 -5.79
N ASN A 235 -22.46 -6.24 -5.26
CA ASN A 235 -23.11 -5.01 -5.71
C ASN A 235 -22.21 -4.29 -6.72
N ALA A 236 -22.50 -4.45 -8.02
CA ALA A 236 -21.77 -3.80 -9.11
C ALA A 236 -22.54 -2.61 -9.71
N LYS A 237 -23.54 -2.07 -8.99
CA LYS A 237 -24.36 -0.94 -9.44
C LYS A 237 -23.63 0.39 -9.20
N ASN A 238 -22.66 0.69 -10.06
CA ASN A 238 -21.78 1.85 -9.95
C ASN A 238 -22.17 3.02 -10.89
N GLY A 239 -23.28 2.88 -11.63
CA GLY A 239 -23.74 3.86 -12.59
C GLY A 239 -23.10 3.72 -13.98
N LEU A 240 -22.27 2.69 -14.21
CA LEU A 240 -21.60 2.42 -15.49
C LEU A 240 -22.04 1.08 -16.08
N ALA A 241 -23.19 1.09 -16.76
CA ALA A 241 -23.76 -0.08 -17.41
C ALA A 241 -22.74 -0.80 -18.32
N GLY A 242 -22.24 -1.96 -17.85
CA GLY A 242 -21.43 -2.89 -18.64
C GLY A 242 -19.93 -2.57 -18.73
N MET A 243 -19.40 -1.64 -17.93
CA MET A 243 -17.96 -1.29 -17.97
C MET A 243 -17.09 -2.09 -16.99
N VAL A 244 -17.68 -3.07 -16.31
CA VAL A 244 -16.99 -3.94 -15.35
C VAL A 244 -16.84 -5.34 -15.94
N PHE A 245 -15.62 -5.87 -15.93
CA PHE A 245 -15.31 -7.22 -16.40
C PHE A 245 -14.90 -8.08 -15.22
N PHE A 246 -15.65 -9.15 -14.97
CA PHE A 246 -15.29 -10.16 -13.98
C PHE A 246 -14.54 -11.29 -14.68
N SER A 247 -13.37 -11.65 -14.17
CA SER A 247 -12.58 -12.76 -14.72
C SER A 247 -13.28 -14.11 -14.46
N GLU A 248 -13.83 -14.26 -13.26
CA GLU A 248 -14.63 -15.40 -12.81
C GLU A 248 -15.45 -14.99 -11.57
N VAL A 249 -16.69 -15.44 -11.48
CA VAL A 249 -17.56 -15.24 -10.30
C VAL A 249 -17.68 -16.58 -9.55
N PRO A 250 -16.94 -16.79 -8.45
CA PRO A 250 -16.96 -18.06 -7.72
C PRO A 250 -18.21 -18.21 -6.84
N GLY A 251 -18.48 -19.42 -6.36
CA GLY A 251 -19.54 -19.69 -5.39
C GLY A 251 -20.73 -20.46 -5.98
N GLU A 252 -21.54 -21.07 -5.12
CA GLU A 252 -22.65 -21.92 -5.60
C GLU A 252 -23.82 -21.12 -6.17
N ILE A 253 -24.22 -20.03 -5.51
CA ILE A 253 -25.24 -19.08 -5.98
C ILE A 253 -24.79 -17.68 -5.59
N VAL A 254 -24.53 -16.84 -6.59
CA VAL A 254 -24.13 -15.44 -6.38
C VAL A 254 -25.18 -14.53 -6.94
N LYS A 255 -25.71 -13.64 -6.08
CA LYS A 255 -26.59 -12.55 -6.50
C LYS A 255 -25.73 -11.36 -6.90
N VAL A 256 -25.88 -10.90 -8.14
CA VAL A 256 -25.13 -9.76 -8.67
C VAL A 256 -26.12 -8.62 -8.94
N CYS A 257 -26.00 -7.53 -8.18
CA CYS A 257 -26.72 -6.31 -8.51
C CYS A 257 -25.97 -5.49 -9.55
N VAL A 258 -26.69 -4.99 -10.55
CA VAL A 258 -26.11 -4.31 -11.71
C VAL A 258 -26.93 -3.06 -12.07
N ASP A 259 -26.34 -2.17 -12.87
CA ASP A 259 -27.05 -1.02 -13.40
C ASP A 259 -28.12 -1.42 -14.43
N GLU A 260 -29.11 -0.55 -14.61
CA GLU A 260 -30.06 -0.68 -15.73
C GLU A 260 -29.34 -0.47 -17.06
N GLY A 261 -29.75 -1.22 -18.09
CA GLY A 261 -29.16 -1.09 -19.43
C GLY A 261 -27.81 -1.78 -19.62
N VAL A 262 -27.38 -2.66 -18.70
CA VAL A 262 -26.24 -3.55 -18.94
C VAL A 262 -26.45 -4.38 -20.21
N ASP A 263 -25.40 -4.52 -21.02
CA ASP A 263 -25.48 -5.25 -22.27
C ASP A 263 -25.46 -6.78 -22.06
N TYR A 264 -25.79 -7.50 -23.13
CA TYR A 264 -25.77 -8.97 -23.12
C TYR A 264 -24.37 -9.52 -22.84
N ASN A 265 -23.31 -8.89 -23.35
CA ASN A 265 -21.94 -9.36 -23.19
C ASN A 265 -21.48 -9.33 -21.72
N PHE A 266 -21.86 -8.28 -21.00
CA PHE A 266 -21.62 -8.15 -19.57
C PHE A 266 -22.32 -9.27 -18.79
N THR A 267 -23.61 -9.51 -19.06
CA THR A 267 -24.32 -10.61 -18.40
C THR A 267 -23.72 -11.98 -18.76
N ALA A 268 -23.36 -12.21 -20.03
CA ALA A 268 -22.69 -13.44 -20.46
C ALA A 268 -21.32 -13.66 -19.80
N ASN A 269 -20.57 -12.58 -19.54
CA ASN A 269 -19.30 -12.66 -18.80
C ASN A 269 -19.52 -13.09 -17.35
N LEU A 270 -20.59 -12.65 -16.68
CA LEU A 270 -20.94 -13.10 -15.33
C LEU A 270 -21.28 -14.59 -15.27
N TYR A 271 -21.96 -15.11 -16.28
CA TYR A 271 -22.28 -16.53 -16.38
C TYR A 271 -21.07 -17.41 -16.75
N ASN A 272 -19.98 -16.81 -17.22
CA ASN A 272 -18.79 -17.54 -17.63
C ASN A 272 -18.07 -18.08 -16.39
N GLY A 273 -18.07 -19.41 -16.25
CA GLY A 273 -17.52 -20.11 -15.07
C GLY A 273 -18.55 -20.38 -13.96
N ASN A 274 -19.71 -19.71 -13.95
CA ASN A 274 -20.77 -19.93 -12.95
C ASN A 274 -22.19 -19.76 -13.53
N PRO A 275 -22.88 -20.87 -13.88
CA PRO A 275 -24.23 -20.80 -14.45
C PRO A 275 -25.31 -20.42 -13.43
N ASN A 276 -24.99 -20.36 -12.13
CA ASN A 276 -25.94 -20.12 -11.05
C ASN A 276 -25.98 -18.65 -10.60
N VAL A 277 -25.32 -17.74 -11.34
CA VAL A 277 -25.37 -16.31 -11.06
C VAL A 277 -26.79 -15.78 -11.26
N VAL A 278 -27.31 -15.03 -10.28
CA VAL A 278 -28.61 -14.36 -10.36
C VAL A 278 -28.37 -12.86 -10.50
N VAL A 279 -28.61 -12.34 -11.71
CA VAL A 279 -28.43 -10.91 -12.02
C VAL A 279 -29.74 -10.16 -11.82
N SER A 280 -29.69 -8.96 -11.23
CA SER A 280 -30.86 -8.08 -11.07
C SER A 280 -30.45 -6.62 -10.96
N THR A 281 -31.33 -5.72 -11.40
CA THR A 281 -31.18 -4.27 -11.25
C THR A 281 -31.77 -3.72 -9.93
N TYR A 282 -32.55 -4.56 -9.23
CA TYR A 282 -33.13 -4.30 -7.92
C TYR A 282 -32.21 -4.84 -6.83
N CYS A 283 -31.36 -3.98 -6.24
CA CYS A 283 -30.36 -4.35 -5.22
C CYS A 283 -30.95 -4.63 -3.83
N SER A 284 -32.26 -4.76 -3.68
CA SER A 284 -32.93 -5.01 -2.40
C SER A 284 -32.80 -6.46 -1.92
N PHE A 285 -31.71 -7.13 -2.25
CA PHE A 285 -31.44 -8.51 -1.81
C PHE A 285 -31.08 -8.61 -0.32
N LEU A 286 -30.82 -7.47 0.34
CA LEU A 286 -30.85 -7.27 1.79
C LEU A 286 -32.20 -6.60 2.10
N VAL A 287 -33.11 -7.16 2.90
CA VAL A 287 -33.02 -7.22 4.36
C VAL A 287 -33.77 -8.45 4.89
N LEU A 288 -33.06 -9.46 5.40
CA LEU A 288 -33.48 -10.25 6.57
C LEU A 288 -32.21 -10.79 7.27
N ALA A 289 -31.33 -9.88 7.69
CA ALA A 289 -30.34 -10.15 8.71
C ALA A 289 -30.54 -9.12 9.84
N ILE A 290 -31.03 -9.64 10.94
CA ILE A 290 -31.48 -9.02 12.20
C ILE A 290 -30.64 -7.79 12.60
N SER A 291 -31.23 -6.61 12.47
CA SER A 291 -30.87 -5.44 13.29
C SER A 291 -31.55 -5.57 14.65
N THR A 292 -30.80 -6.02 15.66
CA THR A 292 -31.14 -5.75 17.06
C THR A 292 -30.07 -4.85 17.65
N LYS A 293 -30.13 -3.55 17.33
CA LYS A 293 -29.74 -2.51 18.28
C LYS A 293 -30.31 -1.15 17.88
N TYR A 294 -31.15 -0.64 18.80
CA TYR A 294 -31.76 0.70 18.89
C TYR A 294 -32.86 1.02 17.86
N ARG A 295 -33.98 1.67 18.22
CA ARG A 295 -34.75 1.96 19.45
C ARG A 295 -35.86 2.87 18.91
N GLY A 296 -37.08 2.80 19.42
CA GLY A 296 -37.98 3.95 19.33
C GLY A 296 -39.41 3.64 18.91
N ILE A 297 -40.22 3.35 19.91
CA ILE A 297 -41.66 3.56 19.96
C ILE A 297 -42.05 4.89 19.30
N PHE A 298 -43.02 4.86 18.38
CA PHE A 298 -44.15 5.79 18.36
C PHE A 298 -45.33 5.14 17.62
N LEU A 299 -46.22 4.53 18.41
CA LEU A 299 -47.65 4.50 18.10
C LEU A 299 -48.19 5.92 18.32
N TRP A 300 -49.07 6.42 17.45
CA TRP A 300 -50.41 6.95 17.79
C TRP A 300 -51.12 7.49 16.53
N MET A 301 -52.37 7.02 16.40
CA MET A 301 -53.50 7.45 15.54
C MET A 301 -53.44 7.21 14.04
#